data_AF-A0A1B8UPN8-F1
#
_entry.id   AF-A0A1B8UPN8-F1
#
_cell.length_a   1.000
_cell.length_b   1.000
_cell.length_c   1.000
_cell.angle_alpha   90.00
_cell.angle_beta   90.00
_cell.angle_gamma   90.00
#
_symmetry.space_group_name_H-M   'P 1'
#
loop_
_entity.id
_entity.type
_entity.pdbx_description
1 polymer ?
#
loop_
_entity_poly.entity_id
_entity_poly.type
_entity_poly.pdbx_seq_one_letter_code
_entity_poly.pdbx_strand_id
1 'polypeptide(L)'
;MMIRKAGIQDLKAMIQIDMQVEGVIQSSMSEQQLNEHAKKIKRFASDEDKGAFIYEDENSNEKIGLLMYTVVNRDATYLWT
;
A
#
# COMPACT_ATOMS: atom_id res chain seq x y z
N MET A 1 1.98 -10.30 -17.15
CA MET A 1 1.74 -9.60 -15.88
C MET A 1 3.07 -9.09 -15.35
N MET A 2 3.13 -7.82 -14.96
CA MET A 2 4.34 -7.19 -14.46
C MET A 2 4.20 -6.86 -12.98
N ILE A 3 5.22 -7.19 -12.18
CA ILE A 3 5.34 -6.71 -10.80
C ILE A 3 6.40 -5.62 -10.75
N ARG A 4 6.07 -4.49 -10.13
CA ARG A 4 7.03 -3.40 -9.92
C ARG A 4 6.89 -2.75 -8.56
N LYS A 5 7.96 -2.14 -8.10
CA LYS A 5 7.95 -1.36 -6.85
C LYS A 5 6.98 -0.18 -7.01
N ALA A 6 6.14 0.02 -5.99
CA ALA A 6 5.24 1.15 -5.90
C ALA A 6 6.01 2.40 -5.45
N GLY A 7 5.65 3.54 -6.01
CA GLY A 7 6.13 4.85 -5.55
C GLY A 7 4.99 5.74 -5.08
N ILE A 8 5.31 6.96 -4.66
CA ILE A 8 4.32 7.93 -4.18
C ILE A 8 3.25 8.26 -5.23
N GLN A 9 3.61 8.22 -6.51
CA GLN A 9 2.69 8.39 -7.65
C GLN A 9 1.59 7.32 -7.71
N ASP A 10 1.80 6.18 -7.06
CA ASP A 10 0.85 5.08 -7.04
C ASP A 10 -0.10 5.09 -5.84
N LEU A 11 0.06 6.04 -4.92
CA LEU A 11 -0.69 6.10 -3.66
C LEU A 11 -2.21 5.98 -3.87
N LYS A 12 -2.75 6.67 -4.89
CA LYS A 12 -4.18 6.60 -5.20
C LYS A 12 -4.62 5.18 -5.57
N ALA A 13 -3.85 4.50 -6.41
CA ALA A 13 -4.14 3.12 -6.80
C ALA A 13 -3.99 2.16 -5.63
N MET A 14 -2.97 2.35 -4.79
CA MET A 14 -2.76 1.55 -3.58
C MET A 14 -3.97 1.66 -2.64
N ILE A 15 -4.47 2.87 -2.39
CA ILE A 15 -5.67 3.10 -1.56
C ILE A 15 -6.89 2.41 -2.19
N GLN A 16 -7.09 2.55 -3.50
CA GLN A 16 -8.23 1.96 -4.19
C GLN A 16 -8.23 0.43 -4.11
N ILE A 17 -7.08 -0.20 -4.32
CA ILE A 17 -6.92 -1.66 -4.25
C ILE A 17 -7.12 -2.15 -2.80
N ASP A 18 -6.57 -1.46 -1.80
CA ASP A 18 -6.75 -1.86 -0.39
C ASP A 18 -8.21 -1.71 0.08
N MET A 19 -8.92 -0.70 -0.44
CA MET A 19 -10.34 -0.50 -0.16
C MET A 19 -11.29 -1.47 -0.88
N GLN A 20 -10.81 -2.24 -1.87
CA GLN A 20 -11.61 -3.27 -2.53
C GLN A 20 -11.69 -4.50 -1.63
N VAL A 21 -12.84 -4.70 -0.98
CA VAL A 21 -13.18 -5.92 -0.25
C VAL A 21 -14.01 -6.79 -1.19
N GLU A 22 -13.50 -7.96 -1.60
CA GLU A 22 -14.20 -8.89 -2.50
C GLU A 22 -14.69 -8.26 -3.83
N GLY A 23 -13.97 -7.25 -4.35
CA GLY A 23 -14.33 -6.54 -5.58
C GLY A 23 -15.38 -5.43 -5.40
N VAL A 24 -15.82 -5.17 -4.16
CA VAL A 24 -16.71 -4.06 -3.83
C VAL A 24 -15.93 -3.01 -3.02
N ILE A 25 -16.01 -1.74 -3.46
CA ILE A 25 -15.47 -0.63 -2.67
C ILE A 25 -16.37 -0.49 -1.44
N GLN A 26 -15.83 -0.70 -0.23
CA GLN A 26 -16.58 -0.39 0.99
C GLN A 26 -16.88 1.11 1.04
N SER A 27 -18.12 1.48 0.71
CA SER A 27 -18.61 2.86 0.68
C SER A 27 -18.95 3.42 2.07
N SER A 28 -18.76 2.65 3.13
CA SER A 28 -19.18 2.99 4.49
C SER A 28 -18.10 3.68 5.35
N MET A 29 -16.95 4.04 4.78
CA MET A 29 -15.90 4.75 5.54
C MET A 29 -16.19 6.24 5.60
N SER A 30 -16.10 6.83 6.80
CA SER A 30 -16.16 8.28 6.96
C SER A 30 -14.94 8.97 6.34
N GLU A 31 -15.06 10.27 6.04
CA GLU A 31 -13.94 11.06 5.51
C GLU A 31 -12.71 11.02 6.43
N GLN A 32 -12.92 10.99 7.74
CA GLN A 32 -11.83 10.83 8.71
C GLN A 32 -11.13 9.48 8.56
N GLN A 33 -11.90 8.39 8.43
CA GLN A 33 -11.35 7.05 8.26
C GLN A 33 -10.59 6.92 6.93
N LEU A 34 -11.09 7.53 5.85
CA LEU A 34 -10.40 7.59 4.57
C LEU A 34 -9.07 8.34 4.69
N ASN A 35 -9.04 9.46 5.41
CA ASN A 35 -7.82 10.22 5.65
C ASN A 35 -6.79 9.44 6.50
N GLU A 36 -7.24 8.76 7.55
CA GLU A 36 -6.38 7.90 8.38
C GLU A 36 -5.83 6.71 7.57
N HIS A 37 -6.69 6.10 6.76
CA HIS A 37 -6.32 5.01 5.86
C HIS A 37 -5.27 5.48 4.82
N ALA A 38 -5.51 6.60 4.14
CA ALA A 38 -4.57 7.18 3.20
C ALA A 38 -3.22 7.52 3.84
N LYS A 39 -3.22 8.05 5.08
CA LYS A 39 -1.99 8.28 5.85
C LYS A 39 -1.23 6.98 6.13
N LYS A 40 -1.94 5.90 6.47
CA LYS A 40 -1.33 4.58 6.70
C LYS A 40 -0.70 4.02 5.42
N ILE A 41 -1.42 4.05 4.29
CA ILE A 41 -0.93 3.53 3.01
C ILE A 41 0.25 4.35 2.48
N LYS A 42 0.23 5.69 2.64
CA LYS A 42 1.31 6.57 2.20
C LYS A 42 2.68 6.12 2.72
N ARG A 43 2.75 5.64 3.96
CA ARG A 43 3.99 5.16 4.58
C ARG A 43 4.64 4.02 3.80
N PHE A 44 3.86 3.15 3.16
CA PHE A 44 4.39 2.06 2.32
C PHE A 44 4.94 2.53 0.97
N ALA A 45 4.73 3.80 0.61
CA ALA A 45 5.31 4.42 -0.58
C ALA A 45 6.45 5.40 -0.26
N SER A 46 6.69 5.73 1.02
CA SER A 46 7.65 6.76 1.43
C SER A 46 8.66 6.35 2.51
N ASP A 47 8.28 5.49 3.45
CA ASP A 47 9.14 5.14 4.59
C ASP A 47 10.24 4.18 4.13
N GLU A 48 11.48 4.38 4.56
CA GLU A 48 12.63 3.56 4.15
C GLU A 48 12.52 2.09 4.62
N ASP A 49 11.89 1.86 5.76
CA ASP A 49 11.63 0.54 6.33
C ASP A 49 10.37 -0.12 5.77
N LYS A 50 9.69 0.51 4.80
CA LYS A 50 8.46 -0.01 4.20
C LYS A 50 8.54 0.00 2.69
N GLY A 51 7.65 -0.75 2.09
CA GLY A 51 7.49 -0.71 0.65
C GLY A 51 6.22 -1.40 0.21
N ALA A 52 5.91 -1.21 -1.05
CA ALA A 52 4.87 -1.95 -1.71
C ALA A 52 5.28 -2.34 -3.13
N PHE A 53 4.69 -3.41 -3.62
CA PHE A 53 4.71 -3.82 -5.02
C PHE A 53 3.30 -3.75 -5.59
N ILE A 54 3.20 -3.34 -6.84
CA ILE A 54 1.95 -3.31 -7.60
C ILE A 54 2.04 -4.36 -8.69
N TYR A 55 0.94 -5.08 -8.86
CA TYR A 55 0.70 -5.98 -9.96
C TYR A 55 -0.04 -5.22 -11.05
N GLU A 56 0.56 -5.19 -12.24
CA GLU A 56 -0.01 -4.54 -13.43
C GLU A 56 -0.35 -5.62 -14.46
N ASP A 57 -1.58 -5.54 -15.00
CA ASP A 57 -1.92 -6.28 -16.20
C ASP A 57 -1.23 -5.62 -17.39
N GLU A 58 -0.42 -6.39 -18.12
CA GLU A 58 0.38 -5.88 -19.24
C GLU A 58 -0.48 -5.44 -20.43
N ASN A 59 -1.69 -5.98 -20.55
CA ASN A 59 -2.56 -5.70 -21.69
C ASN A 59 -3.35 -4.39 -21.50
N SER A 60 -3.76 -4.10 -20.26
CA SER A 60 -4.60 -2.94 -19.92
C SER A 60 -3.83 -1.83 -19.20
N ASN A 61 -2.59 -2.10 -18.75
CA ASN A 61 -1.84 -1.25 -17.82
C ASN A 61 -2.60 -0.95 -16.51
N GLU A 62 -3.58 -1.80 -16.18
CA GLU A 62 -4.40 -1.67 -15.00
C GLU A 62 -3.66 -2.22 -13.78
N LYS A 63 -3.76 -1.50 -12.66
CA LYS A 63 -3.17 -1.90 -11.38
C LYS A 63 -4.18 -2.78 -10.66
N ILE A 64 -3.93 -4.08 -10.65
CA ILE A 64 -4.90 -5.11 -10.25
C ILE A 64 -4.57 -5.77 -8.91
N GLY A 65 -3.41 -5.46 -8.32
CA GLY A 65 -3.02 -6.06 -7.05
C GLY A 65 -1.96 -5.24 -6.32
N LEU A 66 -1.93 -5.43 -5.00
CA LEU A 66 -1.05 -4.73 -4.09
C LEU A 66 -0.43 -5.72 -3.10
N LEU A 67 0.90 -5.65 -2.93
CA LEU A 67 1.61 -6.37 -1.88
C LEU A 67 2.42 -5.36 -1.06
N MET A 68 2.08 -5.19 0.21
CA MET A 68 2.75 -4.28 1.14
C MET A 68 3.66 -5.04 2.10
N TYR A 69 4.82 -4.46 2.44
CA TYR A 69 5.78 -5.06 3.36
C TYR A 69 6.41 -4.04 4.31
N THR A 70 6.93 -4.53 5.43
CA THR A 70 7.76 -3.76 6.38
C THR A 70 9.03 -4.57 6.65
N VAL A 71 10.18 -3.91 6.56
CA VAL A 71 11.49 -4.47 6.88
C VAL A 71 11.68 -4.33 8.39
N VAL A 72 11.77 -5.46 9.07
CA VAL A 72 12.09 -5.47 10.51
C VAL A 72 13.58 -5.70 10.65
N ASN A 73 14.33 -4.67 11.04
CA ASN A 73 15.73 -4.84 11.40
C ASN A 73 15.82 -5.48 12.79
N ARG A 74 15.97 -6.82 12.83
CA ARG A 74 16.15 -7.58 14.08
C ARG A 74 17.55 -7.40 14.68
N ASP A 75 18.48 -6.83 13.94
CA ASP A 75 19.86 -6.56 14.38
C ASP A 75 20.01 -5.15 14.97
N ALA A 76 18.97 -4.31 14.89
CA ALA A 76 18.93 -3.08 15.67
C ALA A 76 18.85 -3.45 17.15
N THR A 77 19.78 -2.92 17.95
CA THR A 77 19.82 -3.16 19.40
C THR A 77 18.45 -2.89 19.98
N TYR A 78 17.80 -3.92 20.53
CA TYR A 78 16.54 -3.71 21.21
C TYR A 78 16.78 -2.73 22.37
N LEU A 79 16.03 -1.63 22.39
CA LEU A 79 15.96 -0.71 23.53
C LEU A 79 15.10 -1.35 24.64
N TRP A 80 15.51 -2.52 25.14
CA TRP A 80 15.07 -2.97 26.46
C TRP A 80 15.99 -2.28 27.48
N THR A 81 15.68 -1.02 27.79
CA THR A 81 16.15 -0.34 29.00
C THR A 81 14.99 -0.23 29.97
#